data_AF-A0AAD2CBZ1-F1
#
_entry.id   AF-A0AAD2CBZ1-F1
#
_cell.length_a   1.000
_cell.length_b   1.000
_cell.length_c   1.000
_cell.angle_alpha   90.00
_cell.angle_beta   90.00
_cell.angle_gamma   90.00
#
_symmetry.space_group_name_H-M   'P 1'
#
loop_
_entity.id
_entity.type
_entity.pdbx_description
1 polymer ?
#
loop_
_entity_poly.entity_id
_entity_poly.type
_entity_poly.pdbx_seq_one_letter_code
_entity_poly.pdbx_strand_id
1 'polypeptide(L)'
;MADLNAEASLSLGDSCQVDENYSEAIDCYAAALSVARKSEGLTKFRAHSRKSGALLKLDRFEEALEDAQEAMKILSAGLSGLRSGEGEICQKRKGLASFQLKKYAEAKEALEQAMQLASLNNRPVEEYKKVIGICKDRLKSPPKTTDKKAAASVASKSTGKPATKAADAADTDAAPDAKIEEITEDEEEKKPEHVFKTIGTLVPESSTRVVGSSGGGAKQRPQMPKYQYYQDEKWMKIAILEPSITEEDVHIHLGTKQLTVIIKKQGVEYTVIANVLYTEIDAEKSKVLFKGEKILLKLKKQSEKYEWHELFGKNEEFKSSLPPKPKVAVTTNRPYASDKDWDKVEKDVIEEEKNEKPPPGENQMNKFFQQIYADADEETKRAMIKSYQTSGGTVLSCNWDEVKKKDYEGKDRVAPKGMEWKNWEGEKFPVKEDD
;
A
#
# COMPACT_ATOMS: atom_id res chain seq x y z
N MET A 1 9.49 -4.62 -29.93
CA MET A 1 9.10 -5.28 -28.67
C MET A 1 10.34 -5.96 -28.13
N ALA A 2 10.82 -5.59 -26.94
CA ALA A 2 11.83 -6.39 -26.27
C ALA A 2 11.08 -7.51 -25.53
N ASP A 3 11.47 -8.76 -25.73
CA ASP A 3 10.81 -9.89 -25.07
C ASP A 3 11.01 -9.78 -23.56
N LEU A 4 9.91 -9.55 -22.84
CA LEU A 4 9.94 -9.39 -21.38
C LEU A 4 10.32 -10.76 -20.78
N ASN A 5 11.57 -10.88 -20.32
CA ASN A 5 12.06 -12.13 -19.75
C ASN A 5 11.46 -12.35 -18.35
N ALA A 6 11.44 -13.61 -17.89
CA ALA A 6 10.78 -13.97 -16.63
C ALA A 6 11.39 -13.28 -15.39
N GLU A 7 12.68 -12.93 -15.42
CA GLU A 7 13.36 -12.23 -14.32
C GLU A 7 13.03 -10.73 -14.29
N ALA A 8 12.86 -10.10 -15.45
CA ALA A 8 12.37 -8.72 -15.58
C ALA A 8 10.92 -8.61 -15.11
N SER A 9 10.05 -9.55 -15.49
CA SER A 9 8.66 -9.62 -15.00
C SER A 9 8.60 -9.83 -13.48
N LEU A 10 9.48 -10.69 -12.94
CA LEU A 10 9.64 -10.88 -11.50
C LEU A 10 10.10 -9.59 -10.78
N SER A 11 11.06 -8.87 -11.36
CA SER A 11 11.55 -7.60 -10.82
C SER A 11 10.53 -6.46 -10.92
N LEU A 12 9.67 -6.47 -11.95
CA LEU A 12 8.57 -5.51 -12.08
C LEU A 12 7.49 -5.76 -11.00
N GLY A 13 7.18 -7.03 -10.74
CA GLY A 13 6.32 -7.41 -9.62
C GLY A 13 6.91 -7.01 -8.27
N ASP A 14 8.24 -7.11 -8.09
CA ASP A 14 8.91 -6.61 -6.88
C ASP A 14 8.79 -5.09 -6.72
N SER A 15 8.83 -4.28 -7.79
CA SER A 15 8.55 -2.84 -7.68
C SER A 15 7.09 -2.55 -7.33
N CYS A 16 6.11 -3.15 -8.03
CA CYS A 16 4.69 -2.98 -7.70
C CYS A 16 4.37 -3.40 -6.25
N GLN A 17 5.07 -4.41 -5.72
CA GLN A 17 4.97 -4.86 -4.32
C GLN A 17 5.52 -3.84 -3.32
N VAL A 18 6.54 -3.05 -3.69
CA VAL A 18 7.09 -1.94 -2.89
C VAL A 18 6.19 -0.72 -2.94
N ASP A 19 5.59 -0.44 -4.10
CA ASP A 19 4.63 0.66 -4.31
C ASP A 19 3.21 0.33 -3.78
N GLU A 20 3.08 -0.76 -3.00
CA GLU A 20 1.83 -1.33 -2.45
C GLU A 20 0.72 -1.64 -3.48
N ASN A 21 1.02 -1.60 -4.77
CA ASN A 21 0.11 -1.99 -5.85
C ASN A 21 0.10 -3.52 -6.01
N TYR A 22 -0.51 -4.18 -5.03
CA TYR A 22 -0.56 -5.63 -4.95
C TYR A 22 -1.30 -6.29 -6.13
N SER A 23 -2.22 -5.59 -6.80
CA SER A 23 -2.91 -6.10 -8.00
C SER A 23 -1.97 -6.21 -9.20
N GLU A 24 -1.26 -5.13 -9.54
CA GLU A 24 -0.28 -5.16 -10.63
C GLU A 24 0.91 -6.08 -10.31
N ALA A 25 1.29 -6.18 -9.03
CA ALA A 25 2.31 -7.13 -8.59
C ALA A 25 1.92 -8.58 -8.91
N ILE A 26 0.66 -8.97 -8.65
CA ILE A 26 0.12 -10.30 -8.98
C ILE A 26 0.19 -10.56 -10.48
N ASP A 27 -0.20 -9.60 -11.31
CA ASP A 27 -0.19 -9.73 -12.77
C ASP A 27 1.24 -9.84 -13.31
N CYS A 28 2.19 -9.08 -12.76
CA CYS A 28 3.61 -9.17 -13.10
C CYS A 28 4.21 -10.52 -12.70
N TYR A 29 3.86 -11.07 -11.52
CA TYR A 29 4.28 -12.40 -11.11
C TYR A 29 3.61 -13.51 -11.96
N ALA A 30 2.36 -13.34 -12.38
CA ALA A 30 1.69 -14.26 -13.30
C ALA A 30 2.34 -14.23 -14.69
N ALA A 31 2.70 -13.05 -15.20
CA ALA A 31 3.47 -12.90 -16.42
C ALA A 31 4.85 -13.58 -16.30
N ALA A 32 5.56 -13.40 -15.18
CA ALA A 32 6.82 -14.08 -14.91
C ALA A 32 6.68 -15.62 -14.97
N LEU A 33 5.62 -16.18 -14.37
CA LEU A 33 5.33 -17.61 -14.41
C LEU A 33 5.01 -18.12 -15.83
N SER A 34 4.31 -17.32 -16.64
CA SER A 34 3.94 -17.67 -18.02
C SER A 34 5.15 -17.74 -18.97
N VAL A 35 6.14 -16.86 -18.77
CA VAL A 35 7.37 -16.81 -19.59
C VAL A 35 8.45 -17.77 -19.05
N ALA A 36 8.44 -18.07 -17.75
CA ALA A 36 9.50 -18.84 -17.12
C ALA A 36 9.65 -20.27 -17.68
N ARG A 37 10.87 -20.61 -18.07
CA ARG A 37 11.22 -21.92 -18.67
C ARG A 37 11.13 -23.03 -17.62
N LYS A 38 11.06 -24.29 -18.06
CA LYS A 38 11.04 -25.46 -17.15
C LYS A 38 12.31 -25.57 -16.29
N SER A 39 13.45 -25.06 -16.78
CA SER A 39 14.73 -25.00 -16.06
C SER A 39 14.78 -23.91 -14.98
N GLU A 40 13.90 -22.91 -15.02
CA GLU A 40 13.95 -21.70 -14.17
C GLU A 40 13.19 -21.91 -12.85
N GLY A 41 13.49 -23.01 -12.15
CA GLY A 41 12.84 -23.38 -10.89
C GLY A 41 12.94 -22.27 -9.83
N LEU A 42 14.07 -21.56 -9.75
CA LEU A 42 14.28 -20.48 -8.78
C LEU A 42 13.38 -19.26 -9.06
N THR A 43 13.23 -18.88 -10.33
CA THR A 43 12.34 -17.78 -10.74
C THR A 43 10.89 -18.15 -10.46
N LYS A 44 10.47 -19.39 -10.76
CA LYS A 44 9.12 -19.88 -10.47
C LYS A 44 8.82 -19.94 -8.97
N PHE A 45 9.75 -20.45 -8.16
CA PHE A 45 9.64 -20.44 -6.71
C PHE A 45 9.45 -19.01 -6.18
N ARG A 46 10.27 -18.05 -6.64
CA ARG A 46 10.17 -16.65 -6.21
C ARG A 46 8.84 -16.03 -6.65
N ALA A 47 8.42 -16.24 -7.90
CA ALA A 47 7.18 -15.69 -8.43
C ALA A 47 5.96 -16.21 -7.64
N HIS A 48 5.81 -17.53 -7.49
CA HIS A 48 4.72 -18.12 -6.68
C HIS A 48 4.78 -17.64 -5.21
N SER A 49 5.94 -17.72 -4.56
CA SER A 49 6.07 -17.32 -3.15
C SER A 49 5.73 -15.84 -2.94
N ARG A 50 6.14 -14.94 -3.86
CA ARG A 50 5.87 -13.50 -3.76
C ARG A 50 4.44 -13.15 -4.15
N LYS A 51 3.87 -13.79 -5.18
CA LYS A 51 2.45 -13.71 -5.56
C LYS A 51 1.54 -14.12 -4.40
N SER A 52 1.85 -15.20 -3.69
CA SER A 52 1.18 -15.56 -2.43
C SER A 52 1.25 -14.43 -1.38
N GLY A 53 2.40 -13.75 -1.26
CA GLY A 53 2.55 -12.58 -0.40
C GLY A 53 1.68 -11.37 -0.80
N ALA A 54 1.50 -11.13 -2.10
CA ALA A 54 0.60 -10.10 -2.64
C ALA A 54 -0.87 -10.47 -2.42
N LEU A 55 -1.25 -11.72 -2.68
CA LEU A 55 -2.61 -12.23 -2.50
C LEU A 55 -3.05 -12.18 -1.02
N LEU A 56 -2.14 -12.44 -0.08
CA LEU A 56 -2.38 -12.25 1.36
C LEU A 56 -2.67 -10.79 1.76
N LYS A 57 -2.23 -9.80 0.97
CA LYS A 57 -2.49 -8.37 1.21
C LYS A 57 -3.84 -7.91 0.63
N LEU A 58 -4.40 -8.68 -0.30
CA LEU A 58 -5.71 -8.46 -0.91
C LEU A 58 -6.78 -9.41 -0.35
N ASP A 59 -6.52 -10.06 0.79
CA ASP A 59 -7.38 -11.07 1.43
C ASP A 59 -7.82 -12.26 0.53
N ARG A 60 -7.10 -12.51 -0.59
CA ARG A 60 -7.33 -13.62 -1.54
C ARG A 60 -6.69 -14.90 -1.03
N PHE A 61 -7.15 -15.38 0.13
CA PHE A 61 -6.48 -16.42 0.90
C PHE A 61 -6.43 -17.81 0.23
N GLU A 62 -7.41 -18.15 -0.61
CA GLU A 62 -7.44 -19.45 -1.32
C GLU A 62 -6.31 -19.53 -2.36
N GLU A 63 -6.24 -18.55 -3.26
CA GLU A 63 -5.15 -18.43 -4.24
C GLU A 63 -3.78 -18.27 -3.57
N ALA A 64 -3.72 -17.52 -2.46
CA ALA A 64 -2.49 -17.36 -1.69
C ALA A 64 -1.97 -18.69 -1.12
N LEU A 65 -2.87 -19.59 -0.73
CA LEU A 65 -2.53 -20.94 -0.26
C LEU A 65 -2.05 -21.81 -1.42
N GLU A 66 -2.73 -21.77 -2.57
CA GLU A 66 -2.34 -22.51 -3.77
C GLU A 66 -0.94 -22.12 -4.26
N ASP A 67 -0.66 -20.83 -4.44
CA ASP A 67 0.68 -20.35 -4.83
C ASP A 67 1.76 -20.74 -3.80
N ALA A 68 1.45 -20.71 -2.50
CA ALA A 68 2.40 -21.13 -1.47
C ALA A 68 2.67 -22.65 -1.52
N GLN A 69 1.65 -23.47 -1.78
CA GLN A 69 1.82 -24.91 -1.98
C GLN A 69 2.63 -25.23 -3.25
N GLU A 70 2.43 -24.47 -4.33
CA GLU A 70 3.17 -24.63 -5.59
C GLU A 70 4.64 -24.23 -5.46
N ALA A 71 4.94 -23.14 -4.75
CA ALA A 71 6.30 -22.80 -4.36
C ALA A 71 6.94 -23.92 -3.50
N MET A 72 6.21 -24.52 -2.55
CA MET A 72 6.72 -25.63 -1.76
C MET A 72 6.98 -26.91 -2.57
N LYS A 73 6.17 -27.22 -3.59
CA LYS A 73 6.41 -28.33 -4.54
C LYS A 73 7.69 -28.11 -5.37
N ILE A 74 7.98 -26.85 -5.76
CA ILE A 74 9.22 -26.52 -6.47
C ILE A 74 10.43 -26.63 -5.53
N LEU A 75 10.28 -26.23 -4.26
CA LEU A 75 11.34 -26.34 -3.26
C LEU A 75 11.71 -27.80 -2.95
N SER A 76 10.72 -28.68 -2.79
CA SER A 76 10.94 -30.10 -2.53
C SER A 76 11.51 -30.88 -3.73
N ALA A 77 11.41 -30.33 -4.94
CA ALA A 77 12.03 -30.89 -6.15
C ALA A 77 13.57 -30.72 -6.24
N GLY A 78 14.22 -30.19 -5.19
CA GLY A 78 15.68 -30.06 -5.11
C GLY A 78 16.22 -28.72 -5.61
N LEU A 79 15.59 -27.61 -5.19
CA LEU A 79 15.98 -26.27 -5.63
C LEU A 79 17.27 -25.76 -4.97
N SER A 80 18.19 -25.23 -5.79
CA SER A 80 19.44 -24.57 -5.34
C SER A 80 19.39 -23.04 -5.58
N GLY A 81 20.33 -22.30 -4.98
CA GLY A 81 20.41 -20.83 -5.12
C GLY A 81 19.40 -20.04 -4.27
N LEU A 82 18.77 -20.69 -3.29
CA LEU A 82 17.85 -20.07 -2.35
C LEU A 82 18.59 -19.23 -1.29
N ARG A 83 18.07 -18.04 -0.98
CA ARG A 83 18.61 -17.17 0.09
C ARG A 83 18.13 -17.66 1.46
N SER A 84 18.92 -17.43 2.51
CA SER A 84 18.49 -17.71 3.89
C SER A 84 17.16 -16.99 4.20
N GLY A 85 16.17 -17.75 4.70
CA GLY A 85 14.82 -17.28 5.00
C GLY A 85 13.82 -17.34 3.84
N GLU A 86 14.20 -17.54 2.58
CA GLU A 86 13.22 -17.60 1.47
C GLU A 86 12.23 -18.78 1.62
N GLY A 87 12.71 -19.95 2.07
CA GLY A 87 11.85 -21.10 2.38
C GLY A 87 10.99 -20.91 3.64
N GLU A 88 11.52 -20.22 4.65
CA GLU A 88 10.79 -19.86 5.87
C GLU A 88 9.62 -18.93 5.56
N ILE A 89 9.87 -17.88 4.77
CA ILE A 89 8.84 -16.92 4.33
C ILE A 89 7.74 -17.62 3.53
N CYS A 90 8.09 -18.60 2.70
CA CYS A 90 7.12 -19.41 1.96
C CYS A 90 6.19 -20.19 2.92
N GLN A 91 6.76 -20.85 3.93
CA GLN A 91 6.00 -21.57 4.95
C GLN A 91 5.16 -20.64 5.84
N LYS A 92 5.69 -19.45 6.20
CA LYS A 92 4.92 -18.40 6.89
C LYS A 92 3.69 -18.01 6.08
N ARG A 93 3.85 -17.74 4.77
CA ARG A 93 2.75 -17.38 3.86
C ARG A 93 1.69 -18.48 3.78
N LYS A 94 2.12 -19.74 3.57
CA LYS A 94 1.23 -20.92 3.60
C LYS A 94 0.43 -20.98 4.90
N GLY A 95 1.11 -20.91 6.05
CA GLY A 95 0.50 -21.00 7.37
C GLY A 95 -0.49 -19.88 7.67
N LEU A 96 -0.18 -18.65 7.25
CA LEU A 96 -1.10 -17.51 7.36
C LEU A 96 -2.33 -17.65 6.46
N ALA A 97 -2.16 -18.11 5.21
CA ALA A 97 -3.29 -18.36 4.30
C ALA A 97 -4.24 -19.44 4.87
N SER A 98 -3.70 -20.60 5.27
CA SER A 98 -4.49 -21.66 5.91
C SER A 98 -5.16 -21.20 7.21
N PHE A 99 -4.54 -20.29 7.98
CA PHE A 99 -5.13 -19.74 9.20
C PHE A 99 -6.39 -18.92 8.92
N GLN A 100 -6.34 -18.04 7.92
CA GLN A 100 -7.49 -17.20 7.53
C GLN A 100 -8.64 -18.04 6.95
N LEU A 101 -8.30 -19.08 6.19
CA LEU A 101 -9.26 -20.10 5.71
C LEU A 101 -9.79 -21.04 6.81
N LYS A 102 -9.50 -20.77 8.09
CA LYS A 102 -9.88 -21.59 9.25
C LYS A 102 -9.37 -23.05 9.21
N LYS A 103 -8.41 -23.37 8.33
CA LYS A 103 -7.75 -24.67 8.19
C LYS A 103 -6.66 -24.84 9.26
N TYR A 104 -7.04 -24.77 10.53
CA TYR A 104 -6.10 -24.65 11.66
C TYR A 104 -5.10 -25.81 11.79
N ALA A 105 -5.44 -27.01 11.33
CA ALA A 105 -4.52 -28.15 11.32
C ALA A 105 -3.34 -27.91 10.34
N GLU A 106 -3.63 -27.55 9.09
CA GLU A 106 -2.62 -27.22 8.08
C GLU A 106 -1.85 -25.94 8.46
N ALA A 107 -2.55 -24.94 8.97
CA ALA A 107 -1.93 -23.70 9.45
C ALA A 107 -0.89 -23.95 10.55
N LYS A 108 -1.25 -24.77 11.55
CA LYS A 108 -0.34 -25.18 12.62
C LYS A 108 0.90 -25.87 12.06
N GLU A 109 0.74 -26.84 11.16
CA GLU A 109 1.86 -27.60 10.59
C GLU A 109 2.83 -26.70 9.80
N ALA A 110 2.31 -25.86 8.90
CA ALA A 110 3.12 -24.94 8.11
C ALA A 110 3.84 -23.90 8.98
N LEU A 111 3.19 -23.40 10.05
CA LEU A 111 3.82 -22.48 11.00
C LEU A 111 4.85 -23.17 11.90
N GLU A 112 4.65 -24.42 12.30
CA GLU A 112 5.67 -25.21 13.04
C GLU A 112 6.90 -25.48 12.15
N GLN A 113 6.72 -25.74 10.86
CA GLN A 113 7.80 -25.84 9.87
C GLN A 113 8.51 -24.49 9.65
N ALA A 114 7.77 -23.38 9.54
CA ALA A 114 8.35 -22.03 9.48
C ALA A 114 9.16 -21.70 10.73
N MET A 115 8.65 -22.03 11.93
CA MET A 115 9.33 -21.80 13.20
C MET A 115 10.64 -22.60 13.33
N GLN A 116 10.69 -23.84 12.82
CA GLN A 116 11.92 -24.63 12.77
C GLN A 116 12.97 -23.98 11.84
N LEU A 117 12.55 -23.54 10.65
CA LEU A 117 13.44 -22.82 9.72
C LEU A 117 13.91 -21.47 10.28
N ALA A 118 13.04 -20.75 11.00
CA ALA A 118 13.38 -19.50 11.67
C ALA A 118 14.44 -19.73 12.76
N SER A 119 14.26 -20.75 13.60
CA SER A 119 15.23 -21.15 14.64
C SER A 119 16.60 -21.49 14.04
N LEU A 120 16.64 -22.27 12.96
CA LEU A 120 17.88 -22.62 12.24
C LEU A 120 18.57 -21.39 11.61
N ASN A 121 17.81 -20.37 11.20
CA ASN A 121 18.32 -19.10 10.68
C ASN A 121 18.54 -18.03 11.77
N ASN A 122 18.41 -18.37 13.05
CA ASN A 122 18.49 -17.46 14.21
C ASN A 122 17.56 -16.23 14.10
N ARG A 123 16.34 -16.44 13.58
CA ARG A 123 15.27 -15.43 13.44
C ARG A 123 14.26 -15.51 14.60
N PRO A 124 13.53 -14.42 14.90
CA PRO A 124 12.54 -14.41 15.99
C PRO A 124 11.43 -15.46 15.77
N VAL A 125 11.19 -16.29 16.79
CA VAL A 125 10.20 -17.39 16.75
C VAL A 125 8.87 -17.09 17.47
N GLU A 126 8.79 -16.00 18.25
CA GLU A 126 7.64 -15.71 19.10
C GLU A 126 6.34 -15.42 18.33
N GLU A 127 6.44 -14.79 17.15
CA GLU A 127 5.29 -14.60 16.24
C GLU A 127 4.65 -15.95 15.87
N TYR A 128 5.48 -16.92 15.46
CA TYR A 128 5.01 -18.24 15.07
C TYR A 128 4.37 -18.96 16.28
N LYS A 129 5.03 -18.95 17.44
CA LYS A 129 4.50 -19.55 18.68
C LYS A 129 3.11 -19.02 19.03
N LYS A 130 2.88 -17.70 18.92
CA LYS A 130 1.58 -17.07 19.20
C LYS A 130 0.48 -17.60 18.28
N VAL A 131 0.71 -17.60 16.96
CA VAL A 131 -0.29 -18.08 15.99
C VAL A 131 -0.51 -19.60 16.08
N ILE A 132 0.55 -20.37 16.34
CA ILE A 132 0.48 -21.82 16.62
C ILE A 132 -0.36 -22.10 17.87
N GLY A 133 -0.24 -21.28 18.92
CA GLY A 133 -1.09 -21.35 20.12
C GLY A 133 -2.57 -21.18 19.77
N ILE A 134 -2.91 -20.11 19.06
CA ILE A 134 -4.29 -19.84 18.59
C ILE A 134 -4.81 -21.01 17.73
N CYS A 135 -4.00 -21.59 16.84
CA CYS A 135 -4.38 -22.78 16.08
C CYS A 135 -4.66 -23.99 16.98
N LYS A 136 -3.80 -24.25 17.97
CA LYS A 136 -3.96 -25.35 18.92
C LYS A 136 -5.23 -25.21 19.76
N ASP A 137 -5.59 -24.00 20.16
CA ASP A 137 -6.79 -23.78 20.97
C ASP A 137 -8.06 -23.91 20.13
N ARG A 138 -8.09 -23.32 18.92
CA ARG A 138 -9.21 -23.51 17.95
C ARG A 138 -9.39 -24.95 17.46
N LEU A 139 -8.37 -25.81 17.61
CA LEU A 139 -8.47 -27.26 17.36
C LEU A 139 -8.99 -28.05 18.56
N LYS A 140 -8.82 -27.56 19.79
CA LYS A 140 -9.39 -28.18 21.01
C LYS A 140 -10.87 -27.83 21.20
N SER A 141 -11.26 -26.61 20.83
CA SER A 141 -12.65 -26.15 20.80
C SER A 141 -13.14 -26.03 19.34
N PRO A 142 -13.45 -27.16 18.66
CA PRO A 142 -14.10 -27.09 17.36
C PRO A 142 -15.41 -26.28 17.50
N PRO A 143 -15.74 -25.42 16.52
CA PRO A 143 -16.95 -24.61 16.59
C PRO A 143 -18.18 -25.52 16.72
N LYS A 144 -19.04 -25.24 17.71
CA LYS A 144 -20.34 -25.91 17.82
C LYS A 144 -21.14 -25.60 16.56
N THR A 145 -21.45 -26.63 15.79
CA THR A 145 -22.18 -26.50 14.53
C THR A 145 -23.67 -26.25 14.76
N THR A 146 -24.05 -24.97 14.80
CA THR A 146 -25.44 -24.54 14.52
C THR A 146 -25.51 -23.87 13.16
N ASP A 147 -25.31 -24.66 12.10
CA ASP A 147 -25.65 -24.28 10.73
C ASP A 147 -26.01 -25.52 9.89
N LYS A 148 -27.26 -25.98 10.06
CA LYS A 148 -27.87 -26.98 9.19
C LYS A 148 -28.52 -26.33 7.96
N LYS A 149 -27.76 -25.56 7.14
CA LYS A 149 -28.21 -25.20 5.78
C LYS A 149 -27.11 -24.73 4.83
N ALA A 150 -26.47 -25.65 4.10
CA ALA A 150 -25.93 -25.48 2.73
C ALA A 150 -25.06 -26.69 2.32
N ALA A 151 -25.66 -27.86 2.15
CA ALA A 151 -24.98 -29.02 1.57
C ALA A 151 -25.92 -29.78 0.63
N ALA A 152 -26.30 -29.14 -0.49
CA ALA A 152 -26.95 -29.80 -1.61
C ALA A 152 -26.75 -29.00 -2.92
N SER A 153 -26.47 -29.73 -4.01
CA SER A 153 -26.45 -29.29 -5.41
C SER A 153 -25.24 -28.49 -5.91
N VAL A 154 -24.23 -29.21 -6.44
CA VAL A 154 -23.93 -29.22 -7.89
C VAL A 154 -23.23 -30.53 -8.31
N ALA A 155 -23.38 -30.88 -9.59
CA ALA A 155 -23.06 -32.16 -10.25
C ALA A 155 -24.01 -33.35 -9.88
N SER A 156 -24.54 -34.14 -10.81
CA SER A 156 -24.04 -34.46 -12.17
C SER A 156 -25.14 -34.56 -13.27
N LYS A 157 -24.70 -34.78 -14.51
CA LYS A 157 -25.48 -34.85 -15.78
C LYS A 157 -26.41 -36.07 -15.90
N SER A 158 -27.46 -35.92 -16.72
CA SER A 158 -28.16 -36.92 -17.58
C SER A 158 -28.52 -38.30 -16.97
N THR A 159 -29.77 -38.78 -17.00
CA THR A 159 -30.54 -39.11 -18.22
C THR A 159 -32.05 -39.33 -17.93
N GLY A 160 -32.93 -39.16 -18.92
CA GLY A 160 -34.15 -39.97 -19.09
C GLY A 160 -35.42 -39.62 -18.27
N LYS A 161 -36.41 -39.00 -18.93
CA LYS A 161 -37.87 -39.04 -18.61
C LYS A 161 -38.46 -40.39 -19.11
N PRO A 162 -39.76 -40.75 -18.93
CA PRO A 162 -40.85 -40.28 -18.05
C PRO A 162 -41.44 -41.44 -17.17
N ALA A 163 -42.54 -41.39 -16.40
CA ALA A 163 -43.79 -40.61 -16.47
C ALA A 163 -44.68 -40.77 -15.19
N THR A 164 -45.71 -39.90 -15.11
CA THR A 164 -47.04 -40.07 -14.44
C THR A 164 -47.13 -40.09 -12.89
N LYS A 165 -48.23 -39.64 -12.21
CA LYS A 165 -49.43 -38.86 -12.60
C LYS A 165 -50.24 -38.39 -11.35
N ALA A 166 -50.69 -37.11 -11.34
CA ALA A 166 -51.85 -36.51 -10.62
C ALA A 166 -51.85 -36.53 -9.05
N ALA A 167 -52.06 -35.39 -8.36
CA ALA A 167 -53.35 -34.78 -7.90
C ALA A 167 -53.84 -35.38 -6.55
N ASP A 168 -54.53 -34.71 -5.62
CA ASP A 168 -55.14 -33.36 -5.49
C ASP A 168 -54.86 -32.85 -4.03
N ALA A 169 -54.89 -31.54 -3.70
CA ALA A 169 -56.02 -30.80 -3.10
C ALA A 169 -56.92 -31.61 -2.12
N ALA A 170 -57.32 -31.15 -0.93
CA ALA A 170 -57.03 -29.91 -0.18
C ALA A 170 -57.30 -30.13 1.33
N ASP A 171 -56.68 -29.28 2.17
CA ASP A 171 -57.29 -28.50 3.27
C ASP A 171 -58.28 -29.15 4.27
N THR A 172 -57.91 -29.14 5.56
CA THR A 172 -58.79 -28.73 6.70
C THR A 172 -57.97 -28.50 7.98
N ASP A 173 -57.80 -27.22 8.33
CA ASP A 173 -58.29 -26.58 9.58
C ASP A 173 -57.85 -27.01 11.02
N ALA A 174 -58.06 -26.06 11.94
CA ALA A 174 -58.10 -26.15 13.41
C ALA A 174 -56.80 -26.28 14.25
N ALA A 175 -56.26 -25.11 14.66
CA ALA A 175 -55.78 -24.89 16.03
C ALA A 175 -56.99 -24.57 16.96
N PRO A 176 -56.93 -24.68 18.31
CA PRO A 176 -56.16 -23.79 19.20
C PRO A 176 -55.44 -24.59 20.34
N ASP A 177 -54.84 -24.05 21.41
CA ASP A 177 -55.10 -22.82 22.17
C ASP A 177 -53.93 -22.45 23.13
N ALA A 178 -53.86 -21.17 23.54
CA ALA A 178 -53.30 -20.61 24.80
C ALA A 178 -51.86 -20.99 25.29
N LYS A 179 -51.02 -20.08 25.82
CA LYS A 179 -51.10 -18.61 25.95
C LYS A 179 -49.70 -17.98 26.22
N ILE A 180 -49.44 -16.90 25.48
CA ILE A 180 -48.57 -15.72 25.70
C ILE A 180 -47.94 -15.56 27.11
N GLU A 181 -46.63 -15.29 27.15
CA GLU A 181 -46.09 -14.11 27.87
C GLU A 181 -44.79 -13.60 27.23
N GLU A 182 -44.52 -12.31 27.42
CA GLU A 182 -43.67 -11.44 26.59
C GLU A 182 -42.48 -10.93 27.43
N ILE A 183 -41.23 -11.14 26.99
CA ILE A 183 -40.07 -10.42 27.51
C ILE A 183 -39.15 -10.05 26.35
N THR A 184 -38.98 -8.75 26.14
CA THR A 184 -37.96 -8.11 25.32
C THR A 184 -36.63 -8.08 26.04
N GLU A 185 -35.53 -8.47 25.38
CA GLU A 185 -34.18 -8.05 25.77
C GLU A 185 -33.28 -8.02 24.52
N ASP A 186 -32.87 -6.82 24.13
CA ASP A 186 -31.87 -6.57 23.08
C ASP A 186 -30.46 -6.90 23.63
N GLU A 187 -29.72 -7.78 22.96
CA GLU A 187 -28.28 -7.95 23.18
C GLU A 187 -27.52 -7.79 21.86
N GLU A 188 -26.54 -6.88 21.89
CA GLU A 188 -25.92 -6.23 20.74
C GLU A 188 -24.81 -7.11 20.12
N GLU A 189 -24.91 -7.44 18.83
CA GLU A 189 -24.03 -8.41 18.17
C GLU A 189 -22.60 -7.85 17.91
N LYS A 190 -21.73 -7.93 18.92
CA LYS A 190 -20.31 -7.53 18.81
C LYS A 190 -19.51 -8.43 17.86
N LYS A 191 -19.32 -7.96 16.62
CA LYS A 191 -18.31 -8.48 15.69
C LYS A 191 -16.92 -8.50 16.34
N PRO A 192 -16.20 -9.65 16.35
CA PRO A 192 -14.83 -9.70 16.86
C PRO A 192 -13.84 -9.01 15.92
N GLU A 193 -12.90 -8.26 16.50
CA GLU A 193 -12.00 -7.35 15.80
C GLU A 193 -10.87 -8.04 15.00
N HIS A 194 -10.35 -7.36 13.97
CA HIS A 194 -9.26 -7.85 13.12
C HIS A 194 -7.90 -7.89 13.85
N VAL A 195 -7.55 -9.04 14.41
CA VAL A 195 -6.27 -9.29 15.13
C VAL A 195 -5.00 -9.19 14.24
N PHE A 196 -5.13 -9.09 12.92
CA PHE A 196 -4.03 -9.35 11.97
C PHE A 196 -3.37 -8.13 11.29
N LYS A 197 -3.84 -6.89 11.49
CA LYS A 197 -3.23 -5.70 10.85
C LYS A 197 -1.77 -5.45 11.29
N THR A 198 -1.30 -6.10 12.37
CA THR A 198 0.05 -5.95 12.96
C THR A 198 1.12 -6.91 12.44
N ILE A 199 0.79 -7.98 11.70
CA ILE A 199 1.75 -9.05 11.31
C ILE A 199 2.32 -8.82 9.88
N GLY A 200 2.06 -7.64 9.31
CA GLY A 200 2.17 -7.35 7.88
C GLY A 200 3.41 -6.60 7.37
N THR A 201 4.45 -6.37 8.18
CA THR A 201 5.61 -5.53 7.79
C THR A 201 6.96 -6.11 8.20
N LEU A 202 7.46 -7.10 7.44
CA LEU A 202 8.88 -7.48 7.41
C LEU A 202 9.28 -7.93 5.99
N VAL A 203 9.48 -6.95 5.09
CA VAL A 203 10.44 -7.10 3.98
C VAL A 203 11.78 -6.58 4.52
N PRO A 204 12.91 -7.29 4.35
CA PRO A 204 14.13 -7.00 5.09
C PRO A 204 14.76 -5.67 4.67
N GLU A 205 14.99 -4.79 5.65
CA GLU A 205 15.83 -3.61 5.49
C GLU A 205 17.24 -3.99 5.01
N SER A 206 17.73 -3.27 4.02
CA SER A 206 19.10 -3.40 3.54
C SER A 206 20.07 -2.68 4.47
N SER A 207 20.45 -3.36 5.56
CA SER A 207 21.69 -3.18 6.33
C SER A 207 22.16 -1.74 6.59
N THR A 208 21.62 -1.10 7.63
CA THR A 208 22.27 0.04 8.30
C THR A 208 23.41 -0.46 9.18
N ARG A 209 24.62 -0.60 8.61
CA ARG A 209 25.81 -0.96 9.38
C ARG A 209 26.34 0.25 10.14
N VAL A 210 26.19 0.25 11.46
CA VAL A 210 26.92 1.16 12.35
C VAL A 210 28.42 0.91 12.21
N VAL A 211 29.19 1.93 11.83
CA VAL A 211 30.65 1.97 12.02
C VAL A 211 31.04 3.40 12.42
N GLY A 212 31.77 3.51 13.52
CA GLY A 212 32.30 4.79 14.00
C GLY A 212 33.48 5.31 13.17
N SER A 213 33.92 6.52 13.52
CA SER A 213 35.01 7.24 12.83
C SER A 213 36.33 6.45 12.74
N SER A 214 36.81 6.23 11.52
CA SER A 214 38.24 6.39 11.16
C SER A 214 38.37 6.53 9.63
N GLY A 215 39.32 7.34 9.17
CA GLY A 215 39.38 7.80 7.77
C GLY A 215 40.03 6.81 6.79
N GLY A 216 39.52 6.79 5.57
CA GLY A 216 40.09 6.06 4.43
C GLY A 216 39.19 6.18 3.20
N GLY A 217 39.64 6.88 2.16
CA GLY A 217 38.79 7.23 1.01
C GLY A 217 38.44 6.03 0.13
N ALA A 218 37.17 5.62 0.12
CA ALA A 218 36.61 4.63 -0.80
C ALA A 218 35.64 5.32 -1.79
N LYS A 219 35.85 5.11 -3.10
CA LYS A 219 34.95 5.64 -4.13
C LYS A 219 33.56 5.00 -3.98
N GLN A 220 32.53 5.83 -3.77
CA GLN A 220 31.14 5.38 -3.69
C GLN A 220 30.69 4.77 -5.03
N ARG A 221 29.81 3.75 -4.97
CA ARG A 221 29.14 3.22 -6.18
C ARG A 221 28.23 4.31 -6.78
N PRO A 222 28.11 4.42 -8.11
CA PRO A 222 27.27 5.43 -8.74
C PRO A 222 25.80 5.19 -8.41
N GLN A 223 25.22 6.16 -7.69
CA GLN A 223 23.79 6.22 -7.39
C GLN A 223 22.99 6.63 -8.63
N MET A 224 21.71 6.23 -8.67
CA MET A 224 20.78 6.62 -9.73
C MET A 224 20.57 8.15 -9.75
N PRO A 225 20.64 8.80 -10.93
CA PRO A 225 20.36 10.23 -11.07
C PRO A 225 19.00 10.63 -10.51
N LYS A 226 18.99 11.59 -9.58
CA LYS A 226 17.76 12.19 -9.07
C LYS A 226 17.35 13.35 -9.97
N TYR A 227 16.05 13.52 -10.18
CA TYR A 227 15.50 14.69 -10.86
C TYR A 227 14.42 15.36 -10.02
N GLN A 228 14.21 16.64 -10.29
CA GLN A 228 13.12 17.47 -9.76
C GLN A 228 12.47 18.19 -10.95
N TYR A 229 11.18 18.50 -10.85
CA TYR A 229 10.50 19.31 -11.87
C TYR A 229 9.65 20.39 -11.21
N TYR A 230 9.47 21.48 -11.94
CA TYR A 230 8.63 22.63 -11.57
C TYR A 230 8.14 23.31 -12.85
N GLN A 231 7.05 24.07 -12.75
CA GLN A 231 6.43 24.68 -13.93
C GLN A 231 6.21 26.17 -13.78
N ASP A 232 6.23 26.84 -14.93
CA ASP A 232 5.61 28.14 -15.14
C ASP A 232 4.33 27.94 -15.97
N GLU A 233 3.60 29.03 -16.23
CA GLU A 233 2.50 29.07 -17.21
C GLU A 233 2.88 28.45 -18.57
N LYS A 234 4.11 28.74 -19.06
CA LYS A 234 4.54 28.43 -20.44
C LYS A 234 5.58 27.33 -20.56
N TRP A 235 6.21 26.94 -19.45
CA TRP A 235 7.36 26.05 -19.42
C TRP A 235 7.21 24.99 -18.34
N MET A 236 7.50 23.73 -18.70
CA MET A 236 7.78 22.67 -17.73
C MET A 236 9.31 22.52 -17.64
N LYS A 237 9.87 22.65 -16.44
CA LYS A 237 11.32 22.69 -16.20
C LYS A 237 11.74 21.50 -15.37
N ILE A 238 12.58 20.64 -15.93
CA ILE A 238 13.10 19.43 -15.27
C ILE A 238 14.59 19.64 -14.99
N ALA A 239 14.98 19.57 -13.72
CA ALA A 239 16.35 19.66 -13.26
C ALA A 239 16.85 18.29 -12.80
N ILE A 240 17.79 17.71 -13.54
CA ILE A 240 18.47 16.45 -13.18
C ILE A 240 19.73 16.82 -12.39
N LEU A 241 19.77 16.38 -11.14
CA LEU A 241 20.75 16.78 -10.12
C LEU A 241 21.99 15.89 -10.18
N GLU A 242 22.71 15.97 -11.30
CA GLU A 242 23.98 15.29 -11.51
C GLU A 242 25.07 16.28 -11.92
N PRO A 243 26.15 16.42 -11.14
CA PRO A 243 27.27 17.28 -11.47
C PRO A 243 28.23 16.61 -12.46
N SER A 244 28.97 17.42 -13.21
CA SER A 244 30.09 17.00 -14.07
C SER A 244 29.73 16.07 -15.25
N ILE A 245 28.54 16.24 -15.83
CA ILE A 245 28.10 15.52 -17.04
C ILE A 245 28.26 16.39 -18.29
N THR A 246 28.76 15.82 -19.39
CA THR A 246 28.92 16.50 -20.68
C THR A 246 27.75 16.24 -21.63
N GLU A 247 27.65 16.97 -22.74
CA GLU A 247 26.58 16.75 -23.73
C GLU A 247 26.68 15.36 -24.42
N GLU A 248 27.89 14.79 -24.50
CA GLU A 248 28.17 13.49 -25.12
C GLU A 248 27.67 12.30 -24.28
N ASP A 249 27.57 12.49 -22.96
CA ASP A 249 27.11 11.48 -22.00
C ASP A 249 25.57 11.38 -21.92
N VAL A 250 24.82 12.24 -22.60
CA VAL A 250 23.35 12.35 -22.42
C VAL A 250 22.60 12.20 -23.74
N HIS A 251 21.78 11.15 -23.83
CA HIS A 251 20.82 10.99 -24.92
C HIS A 251 19.43 11.46 -24.48
N ILE A 252 18.97 12.57 -25.07
CA ILE A 252 17.64 13.14 -24.83
C ILE A 252 16.81 12.98 -26.11
N HIS A 253 15.68 12.28 -26.00
CA HIS A 253 14.70 12.19 -27.07
C HIS A 253 13.42 12.94 -26.66
N LEU A 254 13.14 14.02 -27.37
CA LEU A 254 11.95 14.85 -27.21
C LEU A 254 10.94 14.53 -28.31
N GLY A 255 9.89 13.79 -27.97
CA GLY A 255 8.71 13.63 -28.82
C GLY A 255 7.62 14.63 -28.44
N THR A 256 6.63 14.81 -29.31
CA THR A 256 5.50 15.74 -29.08
C THR A 256 4.75 15.47 -27.77
N LYS A 257 4.68 14.21 -27.32
CA LYS A 257 4.10 13.83 -26.02
C LYS A 257 5.00 12.86 -25.24
N GLN A 258 6.29 12.81 -25.55
CA GLN A 258 7.21 11.76 -25.07
C GLN A 258 8.51 12.38 -24.56
N LEU A 259 8.99 11.93 -23.41
CA LEU A 259 10.31 12.30 -22.91
C LEU A 259 11.11 11.04 -22.57
N THR A 260 12.27 10.91 -23.21
CA THR A 260 13.28 9.91 -22.83
C THR A 260 14.59 10.63 -22.53
N VAL A 261 15.18 10.37 -21.37
CA VAL A 261 16.48 10.89 -20.94
C VAL A 261 17.31 9.72 -20.42
N ILE A 262 18.38 9.41 -21.14
CA ILE A 262 19.37 8.39 -20.79
C ILE A 262 20.69 9.10 -20.51
N ILE A 263 21.28 8.82 -19.35
CA ILE A 263 22.53 9.41 -18.88
C ILE A 263 23.57 8.30 -18.73
N LYS A 264 24.73 8.45 -19.35
CA LYS A 264 25.89 7.58 -19.16
C LYS A 264 26.72 8.12 -18.00
N LYS A 265 27.03 7.27 -17.02
CA LYS A 265 27.80 7.64 -15.83
C LYS A 265 28.71 6.48 -15.45
N GLN A 266 30.02 6.73 -15.41
CA GLN A 266 31.05 5.73 -15.05
C GLN A 266 30.96 4.43 -15.88
N GLY A 267 30.58 4.53 -17.16
CA GLY A 267 30.42 3.38 -18.06
C GLY A 267 29.10 2.62 -17.95
N VAL A 268 28.15 3.08 -17.13
CA VAL A 268 26.80 2.51 -17.00
C VAL A 268 25.77 3.49 -17.57
N GLU A 269 24.82 2.99 -18.34
CA GLU A 269 23.71 3.79 -18.89
C GLU A 269 22.50 3.74 -17.95
N TYR A 270 22.07 4.91 -17.47
CA TYR A 270 20.92 5.09 -16.60
C TYR A 270 19.77 5.71 -17.40
N THR A 271 18.64 5.00 -17.51
CA THR A 271 17.39 5.60 -18.00
C THR A 271 16.76 6.39 -16.85
N VAL A 272 16.88 7.71 -16.87
CA VAL A 272 16.43 8.60 -15.79
C VAL A 272 14.95 8.93 -15.94
N ILE A 273 14.50 9.12 -17.18
CA ILE A 273 13.10 9.36 -17.54
C ILE A 273 12.81 8.62 -18.84
N ALA A 274 11.69 7.89 -18.91
CA ALA A 274 11.19 7.27 -20.14
C ALA A 274 9.67 7.10 -20.05
N ASN A 275 8.90 8.17 -20.31
CA ASN A 275 7.44 8.13 -20.16
C ASN A 275 6.71 9.16 -21.05
N VAL A 276 5.39 9.01 -21.15
CA VAL A 276 4.47 9.91 -21.86
C VAL A 276 4.19 11.15 -21.00
N LEU A 277 4.40 12.33 -21.57
CA LEU A 277 4.15 13.61 -20.91
C LEU A 277 2.65 13.88 -20.76
N TYR A 278 2.28 14.65 -19.71
CA TYR A 278 0.88 14.95 -19.38
C TYR A 278 0.10 15.58 -20.54
N THR A 279 0.68 16.57 -21.22
CA THR A 279 0.16 17.12 -22.48
C THR A 279 1.25 17.28 -23.53
N GLU A 280 0.87 17.67 -24.74
CA GLU A 280 1.81 17.88 -25.84
C GLU A 280 2.76 19.07 -25.55
N ILE A 281 4.01 18.90 -25.99
CA ILE A 281 5.09 19.88 -25.90
C ILE A 281 5.57 20.28 -27.30
N ASP A 282 5.97 21.54 -27.41
CA ASP A 282 6.61 22.08 -28.58
C ASP A 282 8.11 21.73 -28.54
N ALA A 283 8.47 20.61 -29.18
CA ALA A 283 9.82 20.07 -29.18
C ALA A 283 10.84 21.05 -29.79
N GLU A 284 10.46 21.81 -30.82
CA GLU A 284 11.33 22.81 -31.49
C GLU A 284 11.68 24.00 -30.59
N LYS A 285 10.74 24.40 -29.72
CA LYS A 285 10.94 25.54 -28.79
C LYS A 285 11.45 25.09 -27.42
N SER A 286 11.55 23.79 -27.18
CA SER A 286 12.13 23.21 -25.97
C SER A 286 13.66 23.30 -26.00
N LYS A 287 14.29 23.52 -24.84
CA LYS A 287 15.75 23.77 -24.75
C LYS A 287 16.37 22.96 -23.62
N VAL A 288 17.50 22.33 -23.91
CA VAL A 288 18.36 21.69 -22.89
C VAL A 288 19.45 22.69 -22.50
N LEU A 289 19.73 22.80 -21.21
CA LEU A 289 20.77 23.67 -20.65
C LEU A 289 21.63 22.86 -19.69
N PHE A 290 22.84 22.54 -20.11
CA PHE A 290 23.84 21.91 -19.25
C PHE A 290 24.43 22.97 -18.31
N LYS A 291 24.36 22.72 -16.99
CA LYS A 291 25.09 23.48 -15.97
C LYS A 291 25.97 22.49 -15.22
N GLY A 292 27.14 22.91 -14.76
CA GLY A 292 28.13 22.03 -14.11
C GLY A 292 27.61 21.23 -12.90
N GLU A 293 26.53 21.70 -12.26
CA GLU A 293 25.86 21.06 -11.11
C GLU A 293 24.59 20.28 -11.48
N LYS A 294 23.99 20.53 -12.65
CA LYS A 294 22.69 19.96 -13.07
C LYS A 294 22.36 20.17 -14.54
N ILE A 295 21.66 19.21 -15.14
CA ILE A 295 21.08 19.34 -16.48
C ILE A 295 19.67 19.92 -16.33
N LEU A 296 19.38 21.03 -17.00
CA LEU A 296 18.06 21.69 -16.95
C LEU A 296 17.36 21.60 -18.32
N LEU A 297 16.35 20.75 -18.41
CA LEU A 297 15.46 20.67 -19.58
C LEU A 297 14.34 21.69 -19.39
N LYS A 298 14.15 22.57 -20.37
CA LYS A 298 13.04 23.53 -20.46
C LYS A 298 12.11 23.10 -21.59
N LEU A 299 11.05 22.39 -21.25
CA LEU A 299 10.03 21.94 -22.19
C LEU A 299 8.99 23.05 -22.36
N LYS A 300 8.66 23.42 -23.60
CA LYS A 300 7.58 24.39 -23.84
C LYS A 300 6.23 23.67 -23.93
N LYS A 301 5.26 24.09 -23.10
CA LYS A 301 3.88 23.57 -23.16
C LYS A 301 3.23 24.00 -24.48
N GLN A 302 2.56 23.08 -25.19
CA GLN A 302 1.85 23.41 -26.43
C GLN A 302 0.52 24.12 -26.15
N SER A 303 -0.14 23.77 -25.05
CA SER A 303 -1.37 24.42 -24.56
C SER A 303 -1.08 25.23 -23.29
N GLU A 304 -1.09 26.56 -23.40
CA GLU A 304 -0.96 27.48 -22.24
C GLU A 304 -2.23 27.53 -21.36
N LYS A 305 -3.24 26.68 -21.62
CA LYS A 305 -4.56 26.70 -20.97
C LYS A 305 -4.69 25.86 -19.71
N TYR A 306 -3.73 24.97 -19.44
CA TYR A 306 -3.82 24.00 -18.35
C TYR A 306 -2.50 23.91 -17.59
N GLU A 307 -2.59 23.93 -16.26
CA GLU A 307 -1.47 23.56 -15.40
C GLU A 307 -1.32 22.03 -15.37
N TRP A 308 -0.08 21.53 -15.28
CA TRP A 308 0.17 20.10 -15.24
C TRP A 308 0.18 19.66 -13.78
N HIS A 309 -0.81 18.85 -13.37
CA HIS A 309 -0.84 18.29 -12.01
C HIS A 309 0.26 17.25 -11.78
N GLU A 310 0.69 16.56 -12.84
CA GLU A 310 1.75 15.56 -12.85
C GLU A 310 2.67 15.79 -14.07
N LEU A 311 3.93 15.35 -14.01
CA LEU A 311 4.85 15.43 -15.16
C LEU A 311 4.43 14.50 -16.32
N PHE A 312 3.80 13.37 -15.99
CA PHE A 312 3.43 12.31 -16.91
C PHE A 312 1.92 12.15 -16.99
N GLY A 313 1.43 11.64 -18.12
CA GLY A 313 0.00 11.34 -18.29
C GLY A 313 -0.35 9.93 -17.79
N LYS A 314 -1.54 9.76 -17.23
CA LYS A 314 -2.14 8.43 -17.03
C LYS A 314 -2.23 7.72 -18.39
N ASN A 315 -1.67 6.52 -18.47
CA ASN A 315 -1.25 5.92 -19.73
C ASN A 315 -2.37 5.15 -20.42
N GLU A 316 -3.29 5.85 -21.11
CA GLU A 316 -4.22 5.19 -22.03
C GLU A 316 -3.55 4.80 -23.36
N GLU A 317 -3.66 3.51 -23.65
CA GLU A 317 -3.22 2.73 -24.82
C GLU A 317 -2.62 3.47 -26.05
N PHE A 318 -1.34 3.22 -26.30
CA PHE A 318 -0.68 3.57 -27.57
C PHE A 318 -0.96 2.54 -28.68
N LYS A 319 -2.17 2.56 -29.27
CA LYS A 319 -2.47 1.81 -30.51
C LYS A 319 -1.82 2.49 -31.72
N SER A 320 -0.77 1.86 -32.25
CA SER A 320 -0.03 2.31 -33.44
C SER A 320 -0.87 2.28 -34.73
N SER A 321 -0.98 3.42 -35.43
CA SER A 321 -1.16 3.45 -36.90
C SER A 321 -0.72 4.78 -37.52
N LEU A 322 -0.23 4.72 -38.77
CA LEU A 322 0.12 5.88 -39.62
C LEU A 322 -1.02 6.15 -40.65
N PRO A 323 -1.08 7.34 -41.30
CA PRO A 323 -2.36 7.95 -41.78
C PRO A 323 -2.38 8.15 -43.33
N PRO A 324 -3.19 9.04 -44.00
CA PRO A 324 -4.30 9.92 -43.56
C PRO A 324 -5.54 10.11 -44.55
N LYS A 325 -6.53 10.94 -44.12
CA LYS A 325 -7.55 11.75 -44.88
C LYS A 325 -8.87 11.11 -45.38
N PRO A 326 -9.98 11.88 -45.60
CA PRO A 326 -10.26 13.31 -45.31
C PRO A 326 -11.55 13.60 -44.46
N LYS A 327 -11.82 14.91 -44.21
CA LYS A 327 -12.85 15.50 -43.32
C LYS A 327 -14.27 15.58 -43.89
N VAL A 328 -15.34 15.51 -43.07
CA VAL A 328 -16.60 16.29 -43.24
C VAL A 328 -17.31 16.61 -41.90
N ALA A 329 -17.88 17.83 -41.79
CA ALA A 329 -18.95 18.35 -40.92
C ALA A 329 -18.87 18.31 -39.37
N VAL A 330 -19.35 19.43 -38.78
CA VAL A 330 -19.56 19.67 -37.35
C VAL A 330 -21.06 19.58 -37.04
N THR A 331 -21.42 18.87 -35.97
CA THR A 331 -22.70 19.08 -35.24
C THR A 331 -22.42 19.09 -33.75
N THR A 332 -22.88 20.12 -33.05
CA THR A 332 -22.63 20.31 -31.62
C THR A 332 -23.50 19.41 -30.75
N ASN A 333 -22.91 18.37 -30.18
CA ASN A 333 -23.39 17.72 -28.95
C ASN A 333 -22.26 17.75 -27.93
N ARG A 334 -22.53 18.20 -26.70
CA ARG A 334 -21.54 18.22 -25.61
C ARG A 334 -21.56 16.84 -24.92
N PRO A 335 -20.48 16.03 -24.97
CA PRO A 335 -20.50 14.67 -24.44
C PRO A 335 -20.09 14.56 -22.96
N TYR A 336 -20.05 15.68 -22.22
CA TYR A 336 -19.41 15.75 -20.90
C TYR A 336 -20.22 16.53 -19.84
N ALA A 337 -21.54 16.58 -19.99
CA ALA A 337 -22.46 16.89 -18.90
C ALA A 337 -22.99 15.55 -18.36
N SER A 338 -22.15 14.83 -17.59
CA SER A 338 -22.64 13.72 -16.80
C SER A 338 -23.46 14.27 -15.63
N ASP A 339 -24.65 13.71 -15.44
CA ASP A 339 -25.55 13.99 -14.33
C ASP A 339 -24.96 13.39 -13.04
N LYS A 340 -24.01 14.11 -12.44
CA LYS A 340 -23.18 13.65 -11.33
C LYS A 340 -23.39 14.57 -10.14
N ASP A 341 -24.17 14.10 -9.16
CA ASP A 341 -24.37 14.79 -7.89
C ASP A 341 -23.05 14.91 -7.12
N TRP A 342 -22.48 16.11 -7.12
CA TRP A 342 -21.26 16.43 -6.38
C TRP A 342 -21.47 16.38 -4.87
N ASP A 343 -22.66 16.78 -4.38
CA ASP A 343 -23.09 16.68 -2.97
C ASP A 343 -23.05 15.23 -2.43
N LYS A 344 -23.17 14.24 -3.33
CA LYS A 344 -23.06 12.83 -2.96
C LYS A 344 -21.60 12.40 -2.89
N VAL A 345 -20.76 12.85 -3.83
CA VAL A 345 -19.31 12.59 -3.81
C VAL A 345 -18.66 13.20 -2.58
N GLU A 346 -19.06 14.40 -2.16
CA GLU A 346 -18.56 15.03 -0.92
C GLU A 346 -18.95 14.23 0.33
N LYS A 347 -20.19 13.72 0.41
CA LYS A 347 -20.62 12.85 1.51
C LYS A 347 -19.90 11.51 1.52
N ASP A 348 -19.75 10.87 0.36
CA ASP A 348 -19.05 9.59 0.22
C ASP A 348 -17.58 9.73 0.70
N VAL A 349 -16.89 10.82 0.34
CA VAL A 349 -15.51 11.12 0.81
C VAL A 349 -15.45 11.39 2.32
N ILE A 350 -16.40 12.14 2.88
CA ILE A 350 -16.48 12.40 4.33
C ILE A 350 -16.78 11.12 5.13
N GLU A 351 -17.54 10.17 4.57
CA GLU A 351 -17.75 8.85 5.17
C GLU A 351 -16.53 7.93 5.02
N GLU A 352 -15.75 8.04 3.93
CA GLU A 352 -14.47 7.33 3.76
C GLU A 352 -13.42 7.78 4.79
N GLU A 353 -13.19 9.09 4.96
CA GLU A 353 -12.23 9.61 5.96
C GLU A 353 -12.60 9.23 7.41
N LYS A 354 -13.90 9.10 7.70
CA LYS A 354 -14.41 8.62 8.99
C LYS A 354 -14.18 7.12 9.18
N ASN A 355 -14.38 6.32 8.14
CA ASN A 355 -14.22 4.86 8.19
C ASN A 355 -12.76 4.39 8.09
N GLU A 356 -11.85 5.23 7.58
CA GLU A 356 -10.43 4.86 7.54
C GLU A 356 -9.82 4.82 8.96
N LYS A 357 -9.52 3.58 9.40
CA LYS A 357 -8.84 3.28 10.67
C LYS A 357 -7.32 3.37 10.50
N PRO A 358 -6.66 4.44 10.98
CA PRO A 358 -5.22 4.66 10.81
C PRO A 358 -4.39 3.68 11.67
N PRO A 359 -3.07 3.57 11.43
CA PRO A 359 -2.17 2.78 12.27
C PRO A 359 -2.13 3.29 13.73
N PRO A 360 -1.83 2.40 14.71
CA PRO A 360 -1.88 2.72 16.13
C PRO A 360 -0.74 3.63 16.57
N GLY A 361 -1.02 4.53 17.51
CA GLY A 361 -0.05 5.49 18.06
C GLY A 361 -0.55 6.93 17.96
N GLU A 362 0.12 7.74 17.15
CA GLU A 362 -0.05 9.20 17.12
C GLU A 362 -1.37 9.63 16.44
N ASN A 363 -1.79 8.97 15.36
CA ASN A 363 -3.00 9.32 14.63
C ASN A 363 -4.30 9.12 15.43
N GLN A 364 -4.32 8.20 16.40
CA GLN A 364 -5.47 8.01 17.28
C GLN A 364 -5.61 9.15 18.29
N MET A 365 -4.50 9.67 18.81
CA MET A 365 -4.50 10.87 19.66
C MET A 365 -4.86 12.13 18.87
N ASN A 366 -4.35 12.26 17.64
CA ASN A 366 -4.71 13.36 16.76
C ASN A 366 -6.22 13.35 16.40
N LYS A 367 -6.81 12.18 16.06
CA LYS A 367 -8.27 12.06 15.87
C LYS A 367 -9.05 12.35 17.17
N PHE A 368 -8.55 11.97 18.34
CA PHE A 368 -9.17 12.32 19.63
C PHE A 368 -9.17 13.83 19.91
N PHE A 369 -8.05 14.52 19.67
CA PHE A 369 -7.99 15.98 19.82
C PHE A 369 -8.83 16.71 18.76
N GLN A 370 -8.92 16.19 17.53
CA GLN A 370 -9.83 16.71 16.49
C GLN A 370 -11.29 16.56 16.90
N GLN A 371 -11.69 15.44 17.51
CA GLN A 371 -13.05 15.24 18.00
C GLN A 371 -13.39 16.20 19.14
N ILE A 372 -12.52 16.31 20.16
CA ILE A 372 -12.68 17.32 21.23
C ILE A 372 -12.78 18.72 20.64
N TYR A 373 -11.94 19.06 19.66
CA TYR A 373 -11.99 20.36 19.01
C TYR A 373 -13.24 20.55 18.14
N ALA A 374 -13.81 19.52 17.53
CA ALA A 374 -15.07 19.64 16.78
C ALA A 374 -16.23 19.95 17.73
N ASP A 375 -16.38 19.12 18.78
CA ASP A 375 -17.51 19.11 19.72
C ASP A 375 -17.43 20.21 20.79
N ALA A 376 -16.28 20.88 20.96
CA ALA A 376 -16.08 21.92 21.98
C ALA A 376 -16.77 23.26 21.71
N ASP A 377 -17.19 23.95 22.78
CA ASP A 377 -17.63 25.34 22.73
C ASP A 377 -16.49 26.30 22.36
N GLU A 378 -16.84 27.51 21.89
CA GLU A 378 -15.85 28.47 21.36
C GLU A 378 -14.85 28.94 22.44
N GLU A 379 -15.26 29.01 23.71
CA GLU A 379 -14.37 29.33 24.83
C GLU A 379 -13.36 28.21 25.10
N THR A 380 -13.79 26.95 25.04
CA THR A 380 -12.90 25.78 25.12
C THR A 380 -11.95 25.70 23.93
N LYS A 381 -12.43 25.96 22.71
CA LYS A 381 -11.59 26.06 21.49
C LYS A 381 -10.50 27.12 21.65
N ARG A 382 -10.83 28.28 22.23
CA ARG A 382 -9.87 29.36 22.53
C ARG A 382 -8.87 28.96 23.62
N ALA A 383 -9.30 28.23 24.66
CA ALA A 383 -8.41 27.70 25.69
C ALA A 383 -7.42 26.67 25.13
N MET A 384 -7.89 25.74 24.29
CA MET A 384 -7.07 24.73 23.64
C MET A 384 -6.01 25.36 22.73
N ILE A 385 -6.41 26.25 21.81
CA ILE A 385 -5.48 26.94 20.90
C ILE A 385 -4.46 27.75 21.71
N LYS A 386 -4.92 28.56 22.68
CA LYS A 386 -4.04 29.43 23.44
C LYS A 386 -3.02 28.62 24.26
N SER A 387 -3.46 27.61 25.02
CA SER A 387 -2.55 26.78 25.82
C SER A 387 -1.54 26.02 24.97
N TYR A 388 -1.97 25.45 23.84
CA TYR A 388 -1.09 24.74 22.92
C TYR A 388 -0.06 25.68 22.28
N GLN A 389 -0.49 26.86 21.81
CA GLN A 389 0.39 27.85 21.19
C GLN A 389 1.39 28.44 22.18
N THR A 390 0.95 28.84 23.38
CA THR A 390 1.82 29.47 24.40
C THR A 390 2.78 28.48 25.07
N SER A 391 2.42 27.19 25.18
CA SER A 391 3.33 26.16 25.73
C SER A 391 4.41 25.70 24.74
N GLY A 392 4.28 26.03 23.46
CA GLY A 392 5.11 25.47 22.39
C GLY A 392 4.73 24.02 22.05
N GLY A 393 3.45 23.67 22.19
CA GLY A 393 2.89 22.37 21.79
C GLY A 393 2.93 21.27 22.85
N THR A 394 3.31 21.57 24.09
CA THR A 394 3.49 20.56 25.16
C THR A 394 2.31 20.44 26.11
N VAL A 395 1.42 21.44 26.18
CA VAL A 395 0.25 21.46 27.08
C VAL A 395 -1.00 21.82 26.31
N LEU A 396 -2.06 21.03 26.49
CA LEU A 396 -3.40 21.29 25.94
C LEU A 396 -4.40 21.36 27.12
N SER A 397 -5.06 22.50 27.30
CA SER A 397 -6.06 22.71 28.35
C SER A 397 -7.38 23.22 27.79
N CYS A 398 -8.48 22.62 28.26
CA CYS A 398 -9.84 22.97 27.86
C CYS A 398 -10.47 24.07 28.74
N ASN A 399 -9.78 24.53 29.80
CA ASN A 399 -10.32 25.49 30.77
C ASN A 399 -9.76 26.91 30.57
N TRP A 400 -10.59 27.83 30.06
CA TRP A 400 -10.18 29.21 29.76
C TRP A 400 -9.76 30.00 31.01
N ASP A 401 -10.41 29.79 32.16
CA ASP A 401 -10.13 30.52 33.41
C ASP A 401 -8.73 30.21 33.97
N GLU A 402 -8.17 29.05 33.66
CA GLU A 402 -6.79 28.68 33.97
C GLU A 402 -5.82 29.23 32.92
N VAL A 403 -6.11 29.05 31.64
CA VAL A 403 -5.25 29.48 30.51
C VAL A 403 -5.17 31.01 30.38
N LYS A 404 -6.07 31.74 31.04
CA LYS A 404 -5.99 33.19 31.20
C LYS A 404 -5.02 33.64 32.31
N LYS A 405 -4.74 32.77 33.30
CA LYS A 405 -3.95 33.09 34.51
C LYS A 405 -2.55 32.46 34.52
N LYS A 406 -2.39 31.27 33.91
CA LYS A 406 -1.11 30.55 33.80
C LYS A 406 -0.22 31.16 32.71
N ASP A 407 1.08 31.22 32.98
CA ASP A 407 2.12 31.72 32.08
C ASP A 407 2.91 30.56 31.46
N TYR A 408 2.38 30.01 30.37
CA TYR A 408 3.00 28.89 29.65
C TYR A 408 4.24 29.25 28.82
N GLU A 409 4.50 30.54 28.59
CA GLU A 409 5.70 31.00 27.87
C GLU A 409 6.89 31.15 28.83
N GLY A 410 6.62 31.58 30.06
CA GLY A 410 7.59 31.75 31.15
C GLY A 410 7.47 30.72 32.26
N LYS A 411 6.85 31.10 33.38
CA LYS A 411 7.03 30.44 34.71
C LYS A 411 6.36 29.07 34.87
N ASP A 412 5.28 28.81 34.12
CA ASP A 412 4.47 27.60 34.22
C ASP A 412 4.68 26.68 33.01
N ARG A 413 5.84 26.83 32.34
CA ARG A 413 6.19 26.10 31.11
C ARG A 413 6.73 24.70 31.41
N VAL A 414 5.91 23.69 31.14
CA VAL A 414 6.27 22.28 31.34
C VAL A 414 7.07 21.74 30.13
N ALA A 415 8.21 21.12 30.41
CA ALA A 415 8.97 20.33 29.43
C ALA A 415 8.64 18.84 29.56
N PRO A 416 8.51 18.07 28.46
CA PRO A 416 8.37 16.62 28.52
C PRO A 416 9.55 15.97 29.24
N LYS A 417 9.29 14.88 29.98
CA LYS A 417 10.30 14.20 30.82
C LYS A 417 11.52 13.77 29.99
N GLY A 418 12.68 14.38 30.27
CA GLY A 418 13.93 14.16 29.55
C GLY A 418 14.25 15.21 28.46
N MET A 419 13.43 16.25 28.31
CA MET A 419 13.68 17.39 27.43
C MET A 419 13.89 18.67 28.26
N GLU A 420 14.69 19.60 27.74
CA GLU A 420 14.97 20.91 28.38
C GLU A 420 14.66 22.04 27.39
N TRP A 421 13.99 23.10 27.86
CA TRP A 421 13.80 24.32 27.07
C TRP A 421 15.07 25.20 27.09
N LYS A 422 15.51 25.61 25.90
CA LYS A 422 16.61 26.56 25.71
C LYS A 422 16.14 27.79 24.92
N ASN A 423 16.74 28.95 25.20
CA ASN A 423 16.58 30.12 24.35
C ASN A 423 17.38 29.97 23.04
N TRP A 424 17.23 30.94 22.13
CA TRP A 424 17.95 30.98 20.85
C TRP A 424 19.48 31.02 21.01
N GLU A 425 19.97 31.50 22.16
CA GLU A 425 21.38 31.65 22.50
C GLU A 425 21.95 30.40 23.22
N GLY A 426 21.11 29.39 23.49
CA GLY A 426 21.48 28.10 24.08
C GLY A 426 21.40 28.04 25.61
N GLU A 427 21.03 29.13 26.29
CA GLU A 427 20.84 29.17 27.74
C GLU A 427 19.56 28.44 28.15
N LYS A 428 19.59 27.78 29.31
CA LYS A 428 18.43 27.06 29.85
C LYS A 428 17.40 28.03 30.43
N PHE A 429 16.12 27.81 30.15
CA PHE A 429 15.07 28.52 30.89
C PHE A 429 15.03 28.06 32.35
N PRO A 430 14.70 28.94 33.32
CA PRO A 430 14.53 28.57 34.71
C PRO A 430 13.24 27.74 34.88
N VAL A 431 13.40 26.42 34.91
CA VAL A 431 12.33 25.47 35.24
C VAL A 431 12.15 25.47 36.76
N LYS A 432 10.91 25.53 37.25
CA LYS A 432 10.62 25.10 38.62
C LYS A 432 10.66 23.59 38.66
N GLU A 433 11.53 23.03 39.49
CA GLU A 433 11.40 21.63 39.88
C GLU A 433 10.18 21.53 40.80
N ASP A 434 9.17 20.77 40.36
CA ASP A 434 8.06 20.35 41.23
C ASP A 434 8.55 19.13 42.04
N ASP A 435 8.63 19.30 43.38
CA ASP A 435 8.91 18.24 44.38
C ASP A 435 7.76 17.21 44.50
#